data_AF-A0A8H7P4J1-F1
#
_entry.id   AF-A0A8H7P4J1-F1
#
_cell.length_a   1.000
_cell.length_b   1.000
_cell.length_c   1.000
_cell.angle_alpha   90.00
_cell.angle_beta   90.00
_cell.angle_gamma   90.00
#
_symmetry.space_group_name_H-M   'P 1'
#
loop_
_entity.id
_entity.type
_entity.pdbx_description
1 polymer ?
#
loop_
_entity_poly.entity_id
_entity_poly.type
_entity_poly.pdbx_seq_one_letter_code
_entity_poly.pdbx_strand_id
1 'polypeptide(L)'
;MHSPSFVSEKNLPAHSLCKSLGLRTPSFTPTLVPHNHPILSASGMPLSVRVLHTPGHTPDELALWDAGEQMLYVGDTLYEFEPIMFPNEGDIRSWLSSVDELIAVVMASCTPAEVLINCGHRTAMRPALDILHSAKQFMMDVLLGKEKARRRTVKRGVEFVEYMQAGGRYRMQCPERLVEEARSVVRMD
;
A
#
# COMPACT_ATOMS: atom_id res chain seq x y z
N MET A 1 5.35 -11.60 -0.15
CA MET A 1 6.45 -12.27 0.59
C MET A 1 7.19 -11.19 1.37
N HIS A 2 7.58 -11.42 2.63
CA HIS A 2 8.26 -10.40 3.44
C HIS A 2 9.59 -9.96 2.79
N SER A 3 10.01 -8.70 3.00
CA SER A 3 11.25 -8.15 2.45
C SER A 3 12.31 -7.90 3.55
N PRO A 4 12.94 -8.96 4.11
CA PRO A 4 13.91 -8.83 5.21
C PRO A 4 15.08 -7.90 4.90
N SER A 5 15.53 -7.89 3.64
CA SER A 5 16.64 -7.04 3.21
C SER A 5 16.26 -5.57 3.28
N PHE A 6 15.00 -5.21 2.98
CA PHE A 6 14.53 -3.83 2.97
C PHE A 6 14.58 -3.20 4.37
N VAL A 7 14.17 -3.94 5.40
CA VAL A 7 14.14 -3.50 6.81
C VAL A 7 15.42 -3.84 7.59
N SER A 8 16.43 -4.42 6.94
CA SER A 8 17.69 -4.77 7.62
C SER A 8 18.42 -3.54 8.13
N GLU A 9 19.18 -3.67 9.23
CA GLU A 9 19.99 -2.57 9.81
C GLU A 9 20.89 -1.87 8.78
N LYS A 10 21.41 -2.63 7.81
CA LYS A 10 22.25 -2.12 6.72
C LYS A 10 21.49 -1.15 5.80
N ASN A 11 20.23 -1.47 5.49
CA ASN A 11 19.45 -0.76 4.47
C ASN A 11 18.45 0.25 5.07
N LEU A 12 18.04 0.05 6.32
CA LEU A 12 17.09 0.89 7.03
C LEU A 12 17.47 2.39 7.00
N PRO A 13 18.75 2.82 7.15
CA PRO A 13 19.08 4.23 7.04
C PRO A 13 18.68 4.87 5.71
N ALA A 14 18.76 4.13 4.60
CA ALA A 14 18.36 4.62 3.29
C ALA A 14 16.84 4.64 3.13
N HIS A 15 16.17 3.54 3.47
CA HIS A 15 14.73 3.36 3.22
C HIS A 15 13.83 4.08 4.23
N SER A 16 14.32 4.39 5.43
CA SER A 16 13.59 5.19 6.45
C SER A 16 13.72 6.70 6.26
N LEU A 17 14.32 7.16 5.14
CA LEU A 17 14.69 8.55 4.87
C LEU A 17 15.76 9.15 5.80
N CYS A 18 16.17 8.47 6.88
CA CYS A 18 17.12 8.98 7.87
C CYS A 18 18.42 9.50 7.24
N LYS A 19 19.05 8.69 6.37
CA LYS A 19 20.29 9.06 5.67
C LYS A 19 20.10 10.33 4.83
N SER A 20 18.96 10.46 4.15
CA SER A 20 18.66 11.60 3.28
C SER A 20 18.38 12.90 4.06
N LEU A 21 17.94 12.79 5.30
CA LEU A 21 17.62 13.91 6.18
C LEU A 21 18.75 14.22 7.17
N GLY A 22 19.84 13.45 7.17
CA GLY A 22 20.93 13.58 8.15
C GLY A 22 20.49 13.20 9.57
N LEU A 23 19.45 12.37 9.72
CA LEU A 23 18.91 11.94 11.00
C LEU A 23 19.59 10.65 11.47
N ARG A 24 19.68 10.50 12.80
CA ARG A 24 20.09 9.23 13.42
C ARG A 24 19.03 8.17 13.14
N THR A 25 19.42 7.08 12.49
CA THR A 25 18.54 5.93 12.30
C THR A 25 18.24 5.27 13.64
N PRO A 26 16.96 4.99 13.98
CA PRO A 26 16.64 4.23 15.18
C PRO A 26 17.22 2.81 15.09
N SER A 27 17.59 2.26 16.24
CA SER A 27 18.08 0.88 16.35
C SER A 27 16.97 0.00 16.92
N PHE A 28 16.55 -0.99 16.15
CA PHE A 28 15.60 -2.03 16.55
C PHE A 28 15.82 -3.27 15.66
N THR A 29 15.47 -4.44 16.17
CA THR A 29 15.45 -5.67 15.39
C THR A 29 14.00 -6.02 15.06
N PRO A 30 13.58 -6.01 13.78
CA PRO A 30 12.21 -6.35 13.43
C PRO A 30 11.95 -7.84 13.67
N THR A 31 10.81 -8.16 14.29
CA THR A 31 10.30 -9.53 14.35
C THR A 31 9.62 -9.84 13.02
N LEU A 32 10.23 -10.72 12.23
CA LEU A 32 9.67 -11.13 10.94
C LEU A 32 8.66 -12.25 11.16
N VAL A 33 7.46 -12.06 10.60
CA VAL A 33 6.36 -13.04 10.67
C VAL A 33 5.87 -13.37 9.27
N PRO A 34 5.40 -14.61 9.02
CA PRO A 34 4.86 -14.98 7.72
C PRO A 34 3.57 -14.22 7.40
N HIS A 35 3.17 -14.24 6.12
CA HIS A 35 1.84 -13.81 5.72
C HIS A 35 0.78 -14.66 6.43
N ASN A 36 -0.36 -14.05 6.78
CA ASN A 36 -1.43 -14.65 7.57
C ASN A 36 -1.06 -15.01 9.02
N HIS A 37 0.02 -14.43 9.57
CA HIS A 37 0.40 -14.65 10.96
C HIS A 37 -0.68 -14.11 11.92
N PRO A 38 -1.17 -14.93 12.87
CA PRO A 38 -2.14 -14.47 13.86
C PRO A 38 -1.46 -13.60 14.92
N ILE A 39 -2.09 -12.49 15.29
CA ILE A 39 -1.65 -11.68 16.43
C ILE A 39 -2.26 -12.28 17.71
N LEU A 40 -1.40 -12.46 18.70
CA LEU A 40 -1.74 -12.99 20.01
C LEU A 40 -1.65 -11.89 21.08
N SER A 41 -2.46 -12.01 22.12
CA SER A 41 -2.33 -11.20 23.34
C SER A 41 -1.02 -11.53 24.06
N ALA A 42 -0.68 -10.73 25.08
CA ALA A 42 0.44 -11.03 25.97
C ALA A 42 0.32 -12.39 26.69
N SER A 43 -0.90 -12.90 26.86
CA SER A 43 -1.18 -14.24 27.43
C SER A 43 -1.24 -15.36 26.40
N GLY A 44 -0.94 -15.08 25.12
CA GLY A 44 -0.95 -16.06 24.04
C GLY A 44 -2.32 -16.36 23.43
N MET A 45 -3.35 -15.56 23.76
CA MET A 45 -4.70 -15.75 23.22
C MET A 45 -4.85 -15.06 21.86
N PRO A 46 -5.44 -15.70 20.83
CA PRO A 46 -5.69 -15.06 19.54
C PRO A 46 -6.58 -13.82 19.67
N LEU A 47 -6.21 -12.72 19.01
CA LEU A 47 -6.94 -11.45 19.01
C LEU A 47 -7.85 -11.27 17.79
N SER A 48 -8.18 -12.34 17.06
CA SER A 48 -8.84 -12.31 15.72
C SER A 48 -8.14 -11.47 14.63
N VAL A 49 -7.02 -10.81 14.94
CA VAL A 49 -6.21 -10.05 13.99
C VAL A 49 -5.18 -10.93 13.30
N ARG A 50 -5.03 -10.77 11.98
CA ARG A 50 -3.99 -11.41 11.17
C ARG A 50 -3.17 -10.37 10.42
N VAL A 51 -1.88 -10.63 10.31
CA VAL A 51 -0.94 -9.85 9.50
C VAL A 51 -1.02 -10.29 8.04
N LEU A 52 -1.28 -9.36 7.14
CA LEU A 52 -1.26 -9.54 5.70
C LEU A 52 -0.05 -8.79 5.14
N HIS A 53 0.75 -9.45 4.31
CA HIS A 53 1.82 -8.78 3.56
C HIS A 53 1.23 -8.19 2.29
N THR A 54 1.38 -6.90 2.08
CA THR A 54 0.75 -6.15 0.98
C THR A 54 1.78 -5.27 0.27
N PRO A 55 2.86 -5.86 -0.28
CA PRO A 55 3.92 -5.08 -0.91
C PRO A 55 3.36 -4.27 -2.08
N GLY A 56 3.80 -3.02 -2.21
CA GLY A 56 3.33 -2.16 -3.28
C GLY A 56 3.76 -0.72 -3.09
N HIS A 57 3.20 -0.05 -2.07
CA HIS A 57 3.68 1.29 -1.73
C HIS A 57 5.10 1.18 -1.12
N THR A 58 5.37 0.22 -0.22
CA THR A 58 6.74 -0.23 0.07
C THR A 58 6.89 -1.75 -0.05
N PRO A 59 8.13 -2.27 -0.20
CA PRO A 59 8.37 -3.72 -0.24
C PRO A 59 8.05 -4.47 1.05
N ASP A 60 8.04 -3.79 2.19
CA ASP A 60 7.80 -4.34 3.53
C ASP A 60 6.39 -4.02 4.08
N GLU A 61 5.53 -3.43 3.25
CA GLU A 61 4.21 -2.99 3.65
C GLU A 61 3.31 -4.13 4.12
N LEU A 62 2.52 -3.84 5.15
CA LEU A 62 1.59 -4.76 5.78
C LEU A 62 0.21 -4.14 5.92
N ALA A 63 -0.80 -4.99 5.88
CA ALA A 63 -2.16 -4.71 6.32
C ALA A 63 -2.53 -5.62 7.49
N LEU A 64 -3.55 -5.24 8.25
CA LEU A 64 -4.13 -6.04 9.32
C LEU A 64 -5.59 -6.36 9.00
N TRP A 65 -5.94 -7.63 9.12
CA TRP A 65 -7.33 -8.08 9.04
C TRP A 65 -7.82 -8.45 10.43
N ASP A 66 -8.79 -7.70 10.96
CA ASP A 66 -9.50 -8.04 12.18
C ASP A 66 -10.84 -8.69 11.85
N ALA A 67 -10.90 -10.01 11.97
CA ALA A 67 -12.11 -10.77 11.73
C ALA A 67 -13.18 -10.54 12.81
N GLY A 68 -12.79 -10.16 14.02
CA GLY A 68 -13.71 -9.92 15.14
C GLY A 68 -14.50 -8.63 14.94
N GLU A 69 -13.83 -7.59 14.42
CA GLU A 69 -14.44 -6.28 14.15
C GLU A 69 -14.92 -6.11 12.71
N GLN A 70 -14.69 -7.09 11.82
CA GLN A 70 -14.91 -6.95 10.37
C GLN A 70 -14.21 -5.70 9.81
N MET A 71 -12.93 -5.53 10.20
CA MET A 71 -12.16 -4.32 9.92
C MET A 71 -10.85 -4.63 9.22
N LEU A 72 -10.59 -3.91 8.13
CA LEU A 72 -9.35 -3.98 7.38
C LEU A 72 -8.54 -2.69 7.61
N TYR A 73 -7.29 -2.82 8.07
CA TYR A 73 -6.37 -1.71 8.23
C TYR A 73 -5.26 -1.83 7.19
N VAL A 74 -5.15 -0.88 6.26
CA VAL A 74 -4.27 -1.02 5.08
C VAL A 74 -3.08 -0.06 5.08
N GLY A 75 -2.91 0.76 6.11
CA GLY A 75 -1.83 1.75 6.14
C GLY A 75 -1.83 2.64 4.90
N ASP A 76 -0.67 2.84 4.29
CA ASP A 76 -0.48 3.76 3.16
C ASP A 76 -0.71 3.10 1.79
N THR A 77 -1.25 1.88 1.76
CA THR A 77 -1.51 1.15 0.52
C THR A 77 -2.43 2.00 -0.36
N LEU A 78 -3.51 2.53 0.21
CA LEU A 78 -4.44 3.40 -0.50
C LEU A 78 -5.21 4.28 0.47
N TYR A 79 -5.71 5.41 -0.03
CA TYR A 79 -6.60 6.31 0.69
C TYR A 79 -7.20 7.34 -0.27
N GLU A 80 -8.30 7.94 0.13
CA GLU A 80 -9.00 8.98 -0.62
C GLU A 80 -8.50 10.38 -0.23
N PHE A 81 -8.70 11.34 -1.13
CA PHE A 81 -8.53 12.79 -0.95
C PHE A 81 -7.10 13.29 -0.71
N GLU A 82 -6.13 12.41 -0.47
CA GLU A 82 -4.69 12.70 -0.43
C GLU A 82 -3.94 11.87 -1.48
N PRO A 83 -2.75 12.30 -1.93
CA PRO A 83 -1.96 11.52 -2.88
C PRO A 83 -1.37 10.27 -2.23
N ILE A 84 -1.61 9.10 -2.82
CA ILE A 84 -0.83 7.89 -2.56
C ILE A 84 0.59 8.16 -3.05
N MET A 85 1.54 8.28 -2.13
CA MET A 85 2.91 8.73 -2.41
C MET A 85 3.87 7.53 -2.50
N PHE A 86 4.07 6.96 -3.68
CA PHE A 86 5.05 5.88 -3.82
C PHE A 86 6.48 6.41 -3.65
N PRO A 87 7.29 5.82 -2.76
CA PRO A 87 8.72 6.06 -2.68
C PRO A 87 9.44 5.42 -3.88
N ASN A 88 10.77 5.55 -3.90
CA ASN A 88 11.58 4.95 -4.96
C ASN A 88 11.47 3.42 -4.98
N GLU A 89 11.20 2.80 -3.85
CA GLU A 89 11.20 1.36 -3.68
C GLU A 89 9.81 0.73 -3.90
N GLY A 90 8.78 1.52 -4.21
CA GLY A 90 7.46 1.02 -4.54
C GLY A 90 7.41 0.24 -5.86
N ASP A 91 6.38 -0.59 -6.04
CA ASP A 91 6.07 -1.34 -7.26
C ASP A 91 4.55 -1.39 -7.48
N ILE A 92 4.07 -0.76 -8.55
CA ILE A 92 2.63 -0.66 -8.86
C ILE A 92 2.02 -2.02 -9.25
N ARG A 93 2.80 -2.96 -9.79
CA ARG A 93 2.30 -4.31 -10.12
C ARG A 93 2.09 -5.12 -8.85
N SER A 94 3.07 -5.08 -7.93
CA SER A 94 2.91 -5.68 -6.61
C SER A 94 1.74 -5.05 -5.87
N TRP A 95 1.58 -3.73 -5.96
CA TRP A 95 0.44 -3.02 -5.40
C TRP A 95 -0.90 -3.53 -5.93
N LEU A 96 -1.05 -3.72 -7.24
CA LEU A 96 -2.27 -4.27 -7.84
C LEU A 96 -2.58 -5.69 -7.32
N SER A 97 -1.56 -6.55 -7.24
CA SER A 97 -1.69 -7.89 -6.65
C SER A 97 -2.11 -7.83 -5.19
N SER A 98 -1.51 -6.94 -4.41
CA SER A 98 -1.86 -6.75 -2.99
C SER A 98 -3.30 -6.27 -2.81
N VAL A 99 -3.79 -5.36 -3.66
CA VAL A 99 -5.19 -4.93 -3.62
C VAL A 99 -6.14 -6.08 -3.99
N ASP A 100 -5.78 -6.93 -4.94
CA ASP A 100 -6.57 -8.12 -5.27
C ASP A 100 -6.62 -9.13 -4.12
N GLU A 101 -5.51 -9.36 -3.43
CA GLU A 101 -5.47 -10.20 -2.24
C GLU A 101 -6.34 -9.62 -1.11
N LEU A 102 -6.31 -8.30 -0.90
CA LEU A 102 -7.16 -7.63 0.09
C LEU A 102 -8.65 -7.77 -0.27
N ILE A 103 -9.02 -7.61 -1.54
CA ILE A 103 -10.39 -7.85 -2.01
C ILE A 103 -10.79 -9.30 -1.71
N ALA A 104 -9.92 -10.27 -2.01
CA ALA A 104 -10.19 -11.68 -1.74
C ALA A 104 -10.38 -11.96 -0.24
N VAL A 105 -9.59 -11.34 0.64
CA VAL A 105 -9.77 -11.45 2.11
C VAL A 105 -11.14 -10.93 2.54
N VAL A 106 -11.54 -9.75 2.06
CA VAL A 106 -12.85 -9.16 2.39
C VAL A 106 -13.99 -10.04 1.88
N MET A 107 -13.89 -10.52 0.63
CA MET A 107 -14.89 -11.39 0.01
C MET A 107 -15.02 -12.76 0.69
N ALA A 108 -13.97 -13.25 1.34
CA ALA A 108 -13.96 -14.50 2.09
C ALA A 108 -14.54 -14.38 3.51
N SER A 109 -14.83 -13.16 3.97
CA SER A 109 -15.51 -12.94 5.27
C SER A 109 -16.97 -13.41 5.24
N CYS A 110 -17.58 -13.60 6.41
CA CYS A 110 -18.97 -14.03 6.51
C CYS A 110 -19.96 -12.96 6.02
N THR A 111 -19.63 -11.68 6.22
CA THR A 111 -20.47 -10.54 5.80
C THR A 111 -19.65 -9.51 5.01
N PRO A 112 -19.20 -9.82 3.78
CA PRO A 112 -18.31 -8.93 3.01
C PRO A 112 -18.83 -7.50 2.81
N ALA A 113 -20.16 -7.33 2.78
CA ALA A 113 -20.80 -6.02 2.63
C ALA A 113 -20.71 -5.15 3.90
N GLU A 114 -20.45 -5.75 5.06
CA GLU A 114 -20.34 -5.06 6.35
C GLU A 114 -18.89 -4.72 6.69
N VAL A 115 -17.92 -5.26 5.95
CA VAL A 115 -16.50 -5.02 6.19
C VAL A 115 -16.13 -3.57 5.91
N LEU A 116 -15.46 -2.94 6.88
CA LEU A 116 -14.98 -1.58 6.80
C LEU A 116 -13.46 -1.52 6.62
N ILE A 117 -12.97 -0.40 6.10
CA ILE A 117 -11.54 -0.12 5.89
C ILE A 117 -11.10 1.16 6.61
N ASN A 118 -9.92 1.09 7.21
CA ASN A 118 -9.16 2.20 7.76
C ASN A 118 -7.79 2.29 7.06
N CYS A 119 -7.45 3.47 6.59
CA CYS A 119 -6.20 3.75 5.90
C CYS A 119 -5.29 4.61 6.77
N GLY A 120 -4.01 4.74 6.41
CA GLY A 120 -3.02 5.56 7.15
C GLY A 120 -3.32 7.06 7.12
N HIS A 121 -4.24 7.48 6.26
CA HIS A 121 -4.63 8.88 6.07
C HIS A 121 -6.17 9.06 6.12
N ARG A 122 -6.74 9.96 5.30
CA ARG A 122 -8.08 10.55 5.47
C ARG A 122 -9.28 9.59 5.33
N THR A 123 -9.04 8.33 4.97
CA THR A 123 -10.10 7.33 4.77
C THR A 123 -10.21 6.44 6.01
N ALA A 124 -11.33 6.58 6.73
CA ALA A 124 -11.64 5.79 7.91
C ALA A 124 -13.11 5.36 7.89
N MET A 125 -13.39 4.15 8.39
CA MET A 125 -14.73 3.57 8.55
C MET A 125 -15.57 3.61 7.26
N ARG A 126 -14.94 3.29 6.12
CA ARG A 126 -15.60 3.24 4.81
C ARG A 126 -15.86 1.79 4.37
N PRO A 127 -16.86 1.50 3.52
CA PRO A 127 -17.06 0.16 2.99
C PRO A 127 -15.83 -0.35 2.24
N ALA A 128 -15.22 -1.44 2.70
CA ALA A 128 -13.90 -1.87 2.23
C ALA A 128 -13.89 -2.18 0.73
N LEU A 129 -14.90 -2.90 0.23
CA LEU A 129 -14.98 -3.27 -1.19
C LEU A 129 -15.12 -2.05 -2.11
N ASP A 130 -15.90 -1.03 -1.73
CA ASP A 130 -16.00 0.21 -2.51
C ASP A 130 -14.64 0.88 -2.65
N ILE A 131 -13.93 1.05 -1.52
CA ILE A 131 -12.62 1.71 -1.52
C ILE A 131 -11.60 0.91 -2.32
N LEU A 132 -11.47 -0.39 -2.06
CA LEU A 132 -10.52 -1.27 -2.76
C LEU A 132 -10.75 -1.28 -4.28
N HIS A 133 -11.99 -1.50 -4.72
CA HIS A 133 -12.30 -1.54 -6.14
C HIS A 133 -12.11 -0.19 -6.82
N SER A 134 -12.58 0.90 -6.21
CA SER A 134 -12.48 2.22 -6.84
C SER A 134 -11.05 2.76 -6.87
N ALA A 135 -10.22 2.47 -5.85
CA ALA A 135 -8.79 2.78 -5.86
C ALA A 135 -8.04 1.94 -6.93
N LYS A 136 -8.34 0.64 -7.02
CA LYS A 136 -7.78 -0.24 -8.07
C LYS A 136 -8.16 0.28 -9.47
N GLN A 137 -9.43 0.65 -9.67
CA GLN A 137 -9.91 1.18 -10.93
C GLN A 137 -9.18 2.47 -11.32
N PHE A 138 -8.98 3.38 -10.37
CA PHE A 138 -8.19 4.59 -10.60
C PHE A 138 -6.76 4.26 -11.06
N MET A 139 -6.08 3.33 -10.38
CA MET A 139 -4.74 2.90 -10.78
C MET A 139 -4.74 2.33 -12.21
N MET A 140 -5.71 1.48 -12.55
CA MET A 140 -5.86 0.94 -13.90
C MET A 140 -6.12 2.03 -14.93
N ASP A 141 -6.92 3.04 -14.62
CA ASP A 141 -7.19 4.16 -15.53
C ASP A 141 -5.93 5.01 -15.79
N VAL A 142 -5.03 5.14 -14.80
CA VAL A 142 -3.69 5.72 -14.99
C VAL A 142 -2.85 4.86 -15.92
N LEU A 143 -2.78 3.54 -15.70
CA LEU A 143 -1.97 2.64 -16.52
C LEU A 143 -2.47 2.58 -17.96
N LEU A 144 -3.78 2.52 -18.16
CA LEU A 144 -4.43 2.53 -19.48
C LEU A 144 -4.40 3.91 -20.16
N GLY A 145 -3.92 4.96 -19.48
CA GLY A 145 -3.76 6.30 -20.03
C GLY A 145 -5.06 7.09 -20.19
N LYS A 146 -6.13 6.65 -19.52
CA LYS A 146 -7.40 7.39 -19.39
C LYS A 146 -7.20 8.60 -18.49
N GLU A 147 -6.49 8.42 -17.37
CA GLU A 147 -6.05 9.53 -16.52
C GLU A 147 -4.76 10.16 -17.06
N LYS A 148 -4.75 11.50 -17.21
CA LYS A 148 -3.61 12.23 -17.74
C LYS A 148 -2.70 12.71 -16.61
N ALA A 149 -1.40 12.69 -16.88
CA ALA A 149 -0.41 13.25 -15.96
C ALA A 149 -0.68 14.75 -15.78
N ARG A 150 -0.80 15.20 -14.53
CA ARG A 150 -1.08 16.61 -14.20
C ARG A 150 0.18 17.43 -14.01
N ARG A 151 1.19 16.84 -13.40
CA ARG A 151 2.43 17.52 -13.04
C ARG A 151 3.59 16.54 -13.06
N ARG A 152 4.77 17.05 -13.43
CA ARG A 152 6.06 16.38 -13.25
C ARG A 152 6.98 17.24 -12.41
N THR A 153 7.77 16.62 -11.55
CA THR A 153 8.74 17.29 -10.66
C THR A 153 9.97 16.43 -10.47
N VAL A 154 11.14 17.04 -10.30
CA VAL A 154 12.35 16.32 -9.91
C VAL A 154 12.52 16.40 -8.40
N LYS A 155 12.63 15.24 -7.74
CA LYS A 155 12.92 15.13 -6.29
C LYS A 155 14.13 14.22 -6.12
N ARG A 156 15.21 14.76 -5.52
CA ARG A 156 16.44 14.00 -5.23
C ARG A 156 17.01 13.28 -6.47
N GLY A 157 16.97 13.94 -7.63
CA GLY A 157 17.47 13.41 -8.89
C GLY A 157 16.56 12.39 -9.59
N VAL A 158 15.36 12.16 -9.06
CA VAL A 158 14.35 11.26 -9.66
C VAL A 158 13.18 12.08 -10.18
N GLU A 159 12.72 11.77 -11.39
CA GLU A 159 11.51 12.35 -11.98
C GLU A 159 10.26 11.69 -11.37
N PHE A 160 9.39 12.52 -10.80
CA PHE A 160 8.11 12.14 -10.24
C PHE A 160 6.98 12.67 -11.12
N VAL A 161 5.90 11.89 -11.20
CA VAL A 161 4.68 12.23 -11.91
C VAL A 161 3.48 12.21 -10.96
N GLU A 162 2.54 13.13 -11.15
CA GLU A 162 1.28 13.20 -10.40
C GLU A 162 0.08 12.92 -11.32
N TYR A 163 -0.82 12.07 -10.83
CA TYR A 163 -2.14 11.80 -11.39
C TYR A 163 -3.23 12.12 -10.38
N MET A 164 -4.40 12.54 -10.86
CA MET A 164 -5.57 12.81 -10.04
C MET A 164 -6.82 12.50 -10.83
N GLN A 165 -7.68 11.67 -10.26
CA GLN A 165 -8.97 11.33 -10.83
C GLN A 165 -9.85 12.57 -10.98
N ALA A 166 -10.72 12.58 -12.00
CA ALA A 166 -11.82 13.53 -12.05
C ALA A 166 -12.63 13.51 -10.73
N GLY A 167 -12.92 14.68 -10.17
CA GLY A 167 -13.58 14.80 -8.85
C GLY A 167 -12.63 14.67 -7.65
N GLY A 168 -11.38 14.27 -7.85
CA GLY A 168 -10.33 14.35 -6.83
C GLY A 168 -10.39 13.34 -5.70
N ARG A 169 -11.22 12.30 -5.84
CA ARG A 169 -11.32 11.20 -4.86
C ARG A 169 -9.99 10.47 -4.71
N TYR A 170 -9.33 10.13 -5.82
CA TYR A 170 -8.02 9.49 -5.81
C TYR A 170 -6.94 10.34 -6.48
N ARG A 171 -5.75 10.28 -5.89
CA ARG A 171 -4.55 10.98 -6.33
C ARG A 171 -3.35 10.06 -6.12
N MET A 172 -2.37 10.13 -7.02
CA MET A 172 -1.12 9.40 -6.88
C MET A 172 0.05 10.30 -7.26
N GLN A 173 1.14 10.16 -6.52
CA GLN A 173 2.44 10.70 -6.87
C GLN A 173 3.49 9.60 -6.73
N CYS A 174 4.32 9.41 -7.76
CA CYS A 174 5.32 8.34 -7.78
C CYS A 174 6.49 8.70 -8.71
N PRO A 175 7.65 8.03 -8.61
CA PRO A 175 8.64 8.05 -9.67
C PRO A 175 8.02 7.63 -11.00
N GLU A 176 8.25 8.40 -12.07
CA GLU A 176 7.60 8.16 -13.37
C GLU A 176 7.90 6.76 -13.93
N ARG A 177 9.12 6.27 -13.69
CA ARG A 177 9.52 4.90 -14.06
C ARG A 177 8.58 3.81 -13.53
N LEU A 178 7.97 3.97 -12.36
CA LEU A 178 7.08 2.93 -11.79
C LEU A 178 5.82 2.74 -12.64
N VAL A 179 5.31 3.84 -13.21
CA VAL A 179 4.16 3.81 -14.12
C VAL A 179 4.54 3.16 -15.46
N GLU A 180 5.73 3.48 -15.96
CA GLU A 180 6.25 2.91 -17.21
C GLU A 180 6.48 1.39 -17.09
N GLU A 181 7.12 0.97 -16.00
CA GLU A 181 7.34 -0.44 -15.66
C GLU A 181 6.01 -1.21 -15.57
N ALA A 182 5.00 -0.66 -14.88
CA ALA A 182 3.69 -1.29 -14.78
C ALA A 182 2.92 -1.32 -16.11
N ARG A 183 3.01 -0.26 -16.93
CA ARG A 183 2.38 -0.21 -18.26
C ARG A 183 2.93 -1.24 -19.23
N SER A 184 4.20 -1.58 -19.12
CA SER A 184 4.84 -2.57 -20.01
C SER A 184 4.15 -3.93 -19.94
N VAL A 185 3.57 -4.28 -18.79
CA VAL A 185 2.87 -5.55 -18.57
C VAL A 185 1.41 -5.45 -18.98
N VAL A 186 0.70 -4.39 -18.57
CA VAL A 186 -0.74 -4.20 -18.87
C VAL A 186 -1.03 -4.09 -20.38
N ARG A 187 -0.05 -3.72 -21.20
CA ARG A 187 -0.19 -3.67 -22.67
C ARG A 187 0.09 -4.99 -23.38
N MET A 188 0.53 -6.02 -22.65
CA MET A 188 0.80 -7.36 -23.19
C MET A 188 -0.37 -8.34 -22.97
N ASP A 189 -1.37 -7.94 -22.19
CA ASP A 189 -2.65 -8.62 -21.99
C ASP A 189 -3.75 -7.95 -22.83
#